data_AF-A0A7S2WXF8-F1
#
_entry.id   AF-A0A7S2WXF8-F1
#
_cell.length_a   1.000
_cell.length_b   1.000
_cell.length_c   1.000
_cell.angle_alpha   90.00
_cell.angle_beta   90.00
_cell.angle_gamma   90.00
#
_symmetry.space_group_name_H-M   'P 1'
#
loop_
_entity.id
_entity.type
_entity.pdbx_description
1 polymer ?
#
loop_
_entity_poly.entity_id
_entity_poly.type
_entity_poly.pdbx_seq_one_letter_code
_entity_poly.pdbx_strand_id
1 'polypeptide(L)'
;VYLIDPPGSSLYNRVKRGVMYTNVEAEGKRLKNPFDTITEGIGINRLTRNFMEGEPLIDGAFQGTDMEAVEMSRWLVREDGLFVGSSSAMNCVGALKVARKLGPGHTIVTVLCDGGQRHLSKFHNRAYLEKMNLSPKGCESLDFVH
;
A
#
# COMPACT_ATOMS: atom_id res chain seq x y z
N VAL A 1 6.46 -15.05 -1.91
CA VAL A 1 6.09 -13.79 -1.23
C VAL A 1 5.65 -12.74 -2.25
N TYR A 2 4.63 -11.92 -1.95
CA TYR A 2 4.24 -10.79 -2.80
C TYR A 2 4.47 -9.47 -2.07
N LEU A 3 5.05 -8.49 -2.76
CA LEU A 3 5.27 -7.13 -2.28
C LEU A 3 4.07 -6.23 -2.65
N ILE A 4 3.66 -5.36 -1.73
CA ILE A 4 2.75 -4.24 -2.03
C ILE A 4 3.51 -2.94 -1.79
N ASP A 5 3.45 -2.02 -2.75
CA ASP A 5 4.20 -0.77 -2.73
C ASP A 5 3.25 0.43 -2.89
N PRO A 6 3.38 1.49 -2.09
CA PRO A 6 2.58 2.70 -2.24
C PRO A 6 3.07 3.56 -3.42
N PRO A 7 2.29 4.57 -3.84
CA PRO A 7 2.72 5.52 -4.86
C PRO A 7 3.96 6.29 -4.39
N GLY A 8 4.86 6.63 -5.33
CA GLY A 8 6.10 7.36 -5.04
C GLY A 8 7.26 6.50 -4.49
N SER A 9 7.04 5.20 -4.27
CA SER A 9 8.08 4.21 -4.01
C SER A 9 8.53 3.51 -5.30
N SER A 10 9.76 2.99 -5.28
CA SER A 10 10.41 2.35 -6.43
C SER A 10 10.54 0.82 -6.31
N LEU A 11 10.13 0.24 -5.17
CA LEU A 11 10.31 -1.19 -4.94
C LEU A 11 9.44 -2.05 -5.87
N TYR A 12 8.25 -1.58 -6.23
CA TYR A 12 7.43 -2.26 -7.24
C TYR A 12 8.16 -2.39 -8.58
N ASN A 13 8.78 -1.31 -9.05
CA ASN A 13 9.54 -1.33 -10.30
C ASN A 13 10.75 -2.24 -10.18
N ARG A 14 11.42 -2.23 -9.02
CA ARG A 14 12.56 -3.12 -8.77
C ARG A 14 12.16 -4.57 -8.98
N VAL A 15 11.09 -5.00 -8.31
CA VAL A 15 10.61 -6.39 -8.38
C VAL A 15 10.07 -6.75 -9.77
N LYS A 16 9.34 -5.84 -10.42
CA LYS A 16 8.67 -6.15 -11.70
C LYS A 16 9.54 -5.97 -12.93
N ARG A 17 10.55 -5.10 -12.87
CA ARG A 17 11.31 -4.61 -14.04
C ARG A 17 12.82 -4.62 -13.83
N GLY A 18 13.31 -4.95 -12.64
CA GLY A 18 14.73 -4.94 -12.31
C GLY A 18 15.34 -3.54 -12.10
N VAL A 19 14.56 -2.48 -12.28
CA VAL A 19 14.98 -1.07 -12.19
C VAL A 19 14.25 -0.36 -11.06
N MET A 20 14.91 0.57 -10.38
CA MET A 20 14.26 1.35 -9.32
C MET A 20 13.29 2.38 -9.92
N TYR A 21 13.69 3.04 -10.99
CA TYR A 21 12.90 4.12 -11.58
C TYR A 21 12.26 3.71 -12.91
N THR A 22 11.17 4.38 -13.24
CA THR A 22 10.51 4.32 -14.54
C THR A 22 10.98 5.46 -15.45
N ASN A 23 10.67 5.37 -16.74
CA ASN A 23 10.99 6.44 -17.71
C ASN A 23 10.30 7.79 -17.37
N VAL A 24 9.21 7.78 -16.59
CA VAL A 24 8.56 9.01 -16.08
C VAL A 24 9.27 9.61 -14.87
N GLU A 25 10.17 8.85 -14.24
CA GLU A 25 11.04 9.28 -13.13
C GLU A 25 12.46 9.65 -13.61
N ALA A 26 12.70 9.66 -14.92
CA ALA A 26 13.96 10.11 -15.53
C ALA A 26 14.27 11.56 -15.12
N GLU A 27 15.55 11.80 -14.78
CA GLU A 27 16.08 13.09 -14.34
C GLU A 27 15.69 14.22 -15.33
N GLY A 28 15.18 15.34 -14.81
CA GLY A 28 14.79 16.51 -15.61
C GLY A 28 13.29 16.79 -15.74
N LYS A 29 12.41 15.83 -15.45
CA LYS A 29 10.94 16.05 -15.35
C LYS A 29 10.39 15.94 -13.92
N ARG A 30 11.29 15.81 -12.94
CA ARG A 30 10.95 15.49 -11.55
C ARG A 30 10.47 16.73 -10.79
N LEU A 31 9.22 16.74 -10.34
CA LEU A 31 8.85 17.53 -9.15
C LEU A 31 9.57 16.92 -7.95
N LYS A 32 10.04 17.74 -7.00
CA LYS A 32 10.85 17.28 -5.86
C LYS A 32 10.20 16.14 -5.06
N ASN A 33 8.86 16.10 -5.02
CA ASN A 33 7.96 14.99 -4.64
C ASN A 33 6.71 15.06 -5.55
N PRO A 34 6.51 14.19 -6.55
CA PRO A 34 5.30 14.23 -7.37
C PRO A 34 4.10 13.52 -6.72
N PHE A 35 4.33 12.65 -5.71
CA PHE A 35 3.31 11.86 -5.03
C PHE A 35 3.64 11.79 -3.53
N ASP A 36 3.15 12.75 -2.75
CA ASP A 36 3.11 12.58 -1.28
C ASP A 36 2.03 11.53 -0.99
N THR A 37 2.46 10.31 -0.67
CA THR A 37 1.55 9.29 -0.14
C THR A 37 1.21 9.64 1.31
N ILE A 38 -0.05 9.42 1.70
CA ILE A 38 -0.46 9.53 3.10
C ILE A 38 -0.10 8.27 3.92
N THR A 39 0.38 7.21 3.26
CA THR A 39 0.79 5.99 3.95
C THR A 39 2.15 6.20 4.61
N GLU A 40 2.24 5.84 5.89
CA GLU A 40 3.41 6.06 6.72
C GLU A 40 4.13 4.73 7.01
N GLY A 41 5.46 4.78 7.06
CA GLY A 41 6.31 3.64 7.42
C GLY A 41 6.62 2.65 6.28
N ILE A 42 6.10 2.89 5.08
CA ILE A 42 6.33 2.08 3.88
C ILE A 42 6.71 2.95 2.69
N GLY A 43 7.35 2.35 1.69
CA GLY A 43 7.81 3.03 0.49
C GLY A 43 9.21 3.64 0.63
N ILE A 44 10.08 3.38 -0.34
CA ILE A 44 11.46 3.89 -0.31
C ILE A 44 12.05 3.98 -1.71
N ASN A 45 12.94 4.96 -1.91
CA ASN A 45 13.62 5.22 -3.19
C ASN A 45 15.08 4.80 -3.23
N ARG A 46 15.43 3.77 -2.45
CA ARG A 46 16.76 3.14 -2.42
C ARG A 46 16.66 1.68 -2.02
N LEU A 47 17.62 0.87 -2.48
CA LEU A 47 17.75 -0.51 -2.05
C LEU A 47 18.50 -0.57 -0.73
N THR A 48 17.85 -1.12 0.29
CA THR A 48 18.48 -1.39 1.58
C THR A 48 19.08 -2.80 1.58
N ARG A 49 20.09 -3.04 2.43
CA ARG A 49 20.75 -4.35 2.52
C ARG A 49 19.76 -5.48 2.79
N ASN A 50 18.88 -5.29 3.77
CA ASN A 50 17.85 -6.27 4.13
C ASN A 50 16.86 -6.53 2.98
N PHE A 51 16.56 -5.54 2.14
CA PHE A 51 15.73 -5.76 0.96
C PHE A 51 16.48 -6.62 -0.06
N MET A 52 17.74 -6.32 -0.35
CA MET A 52 18.56 -7.09 -1.30
C MET A 52 18.72 -8.55 -0.87
N GLU A 53 18.84 -8.82 0.42
CA GLU A 53 18.90 -10.19 0.95
C GLU A 53 17.56 -10.94 0.78
N GLY A 54 16.42 -10.25 0.91
CA GLY A 54 15.09 -10.82 0.76
C GLY A 54 14.54 -10.83 -0.67
N GLU A 55 15.11 -10.03 -1.57
CA GLU A 55 14.65 -9.86 -2.94
C GLU A 55 14.50 -11.19 -3.71
N PRO A 56 15.42 -12.17 -3.62
CA PRO A 56 15.26 -13.47 -4.28
C PRO A 56 14.04 -14.29 -3.83
N LEU A 57 13.42 -13.96 -2.69
CA LEU A 57 12.25 -14.66 -2.14
C LEU A 57 10.92 -14.04 -2.61
N ILE A 58 10.96 -12.92 -3.35
CA ILE A 58 9.78 -12.19 -3.80
C ILE A 58 9.35 -12.72 -5.19
N ASP A 59 8.14 -13.27 -5.27
CA ASP A 59 7.55 -13.84 -6.49
C ASP A 59 6.87 -12.79 -7.38
N GLY A 60 6.58 -11.62 -6.80
CA GLY A 60 5.91 -10.54 -7.52
C GLY A 60 5.59 -9.34 -6.65
N ALA A 61 5.07 -8.31 -7.29
CA ALA A 61 4.66 -7.09 -6.61
C ALA A 61 3.36 -6.53 -7.19
N PHE A 62 2.65 -5.77 -6.36
CA PHE A 62 1.50 -4.95 -6.69
C PHE A 62 1.78 -3.51 -6.29
N GLN A 63 1.12 -2.57 -6.98
CA GLN A 63 0.97 -1.20 -6.48
C GLN A 63 -0.38 -1.07 -5.81
N GLY A 64 -0.40 -0.39 -4.67
CA GLY A 64 -1.61 0.01 -3.99
C GLY A 64 -1.70 1.53 -3.92
N THR A 65 -2.91 2.06 -4.00
CA THR A 65 -3.18 3.50 -3.90
C THR A 65 -3.51 3.88 -2.47
N ASP A 66 -3.34 5.17 -2.16
CA ASP A 66 -3.76 5.73 -0.86
C ASP A 66 -5.26 5.53 -0.61
N MET A 67 -6.09 5.67 -1.66
CA MET A 67 -7.53 5.49 -1.56
C MET A 67 -7.90 4.04 -1.25
N GLU A 68 -7.24 3.06 -1.89
CA GLU A 68 -7.43 1.64 -1.56
C GLU A 68 -7.08 1.36 -0.10
N ALA A 69 -5.97 1.91 0.41
CA ALA A 69 -5.59 1.74 1.82
C ALA A 69 -6.61 2.39 2.77
N VAL A 70 -7.09 3.60 2.45
CA VAL A 70 -8.12 4.29 3.24
C VAL A 70 -9.41 3.46 3.30
N GLU A 71 -9.96 3.05 2.16
CA GLU A 71 -11.19 2.24 2.10
C GLU A 71 -11.01 0.90 2.83
N MET A 72 -9.87 0.24 2.61
CA MET A 72 -9.54 -1.01 3.31
C MET A 72 -9.54 -0.81 4.83
N SER A 73 -8.97 0.29 5.32
CA SER A 73 -8.96 0.57 6.77
C SER A 73 -10.38 0.78 7.34
N ARG A 74 -11.31 1.38 6.57
CA ARG A 74 -12.70 1.57 6.99
C ARG A 74 -13.47 0.26 6.95
N TRP A 75 -13.24 -0.54 5.92
CA TRP A 75 -13.82 -1.86 5.76
C TRP A 75 -13.41 -2.79 6.90
N LEU A 76 -12.10 -2.88 7.20
CA LEU A 76 -11.56 -3.72 8.30
C LEU A 76 -12.12 -3.34 9.67
N VAL A 77 -12.28 -2.04 9.96
CA VAL A 77 -12.88 -1.60 11.23
C VAL A 77 -14.34 -2.04 11.34
N ARG A 78 -15.09 -1.94 10.24
CA ARG A 78 -16.53 -2.20 10.22
C ARG A 78 -16.86 -3.69 10.19
N GLU A 79 -16.18 -4.46 9.35
CA GLU A 79 -16.48 -5.88 9.11
C GLU A 79 -15.72 -6.80 10.07
N ASP A 80 -14.45 -6.49 10.36
CA ASP A 80 -13.57 -7.35 11.17
C ASP A 80 -13.29 -6.79 12.57
N GLY A 81 -13.69 -5.54 12.87
CA GLY A 81 -13.35 -4.86 14.12
C GLY A 81 -11.87 -4.46 14.25
N LEU A 82 -11.11 -4.47 13.15
CA LEU A 82 -9.66 -4.26 13.15
C LEU A 82 -9.30 -2.79 12.91
N PHE A 83 -8.91 -2.08 13.97
CA PHE A 83 -8.43 -0.70 13.89
C PHE A 83 -6.92 -0.61 13.66
N VAL A 84 -6.52 -0.53 12.39
CA VAL A 84 -5.12 -0.69 11.94
C VAL A 84 -4.50 0.58 11.37
N GLY A 85 -3.18 0.66 11.34
CA GLY A 85 -2.42 1.72 10.68
C GLY A 85 -2.42 1.62 9.15
N SER A 86 -1.81 2.63 8.50
CA SER A 86 -1.84 2.75 7.03
C SER A 86 -1.11 1.63 6.31
N SER A 87 0.03 1.18 6.85
CA SER A 87 0.83 0.11 6.25
C SER A 87 0.12 -1.24 6.35
N SER A 88 -0.52 -1.52 7.48
CA SER A 88 -1.38 -2.69 7.69
C SER A 88 -2.55 -2.72 6.70
N ALA A 89 -3.23 -1.58 6.48
CA ALA A 89 -4.31 -1.50 5.50
C ALA A 89 -3.80 -1.75 4.08
N MET A 90 -2.63 -1.20 3.72
CA MET A 90 -1.97 -1.47 2.43
C MET A 90 -1.60 -2.96 2.27
N ASN A 91 -1.13 -3.60 3.34
CA ASN A 91 -0.86 -5.05 3.38
C ASN A 91 -2.13 -5.89 3.13
N CYS A 92 -3.29 -5.49 3.65
CA CYS A 92 -4.57 -6.13 3.36
C CYS A 92 -5.02 -5.90 1.91
N VAL A 93 -4.78 -4.72 1.33
CA VAL A 93 -4.98 -4.46 -0.11
C VAL A 93 -4.15 -5.44 -0.94
N GLY A 94 -2.85 -5.57 -0.62
CA GLY A 94 -1.96 -6.54 -1.27
C GLY A 94 -2.46 -7.99 -1.13
N ALA A 95 -2.89 -8.39 0.06
CA ALA A 95 -3.43 -9.72 0.32
C ALA A 95 -4.68 -10.00 -0.53
N LEU A 96 -5.59 -9.04 -0.67
CA LEU A 96 -6.77 -9.17 -1.52
C LEU A 96 -6.40 -9.30 -3.01
N LYS A 97 -5.42 -8.53 -3.49
CA LYS A 97 -4.93 -8.64 -4.88
C LYS A 97 -4.32 -10.03 -5.15
N VAL A 98 -3.57 -10.58 -4.18
CA VAL A 98 -3.07 -11.96 -4.26
C VAL A 98 -4.22 -12.96 -4.24
N ALA A 99 -5.22 -12.78 -3.38
CA ALA A 99 -6.37 -13.67 -3.28
C ALA A 99 -7.14 -13.77 -4.59
N ARG A 100 -7.40 -12.62 -5.23
CA ARG A 100 -8.03 -12.58 -6.56
C ARG A 100 -7.19 -13.24 -7.63
N LYS A 101 -5.86 -13.09 -7.57
CA LYS A 101 -4.94 -13.73 -8.52
C LYS A 101 -4.90 -15.25 -8.38
N LEU A 102 -4.87 -15.78 -7.15
CA LEU A 102 -4.73 -17.22 -6.90
C LEU A 102 -6.07 -17.98 -6.97
N GLY A 103 -7.18 -17.30 -6.69
CA GLY A 103 -8.49 -17.93 -6.60
C GLY A 103 -8.70 -18.75 -5.33
N PRO A 104 -9.89 -19.39 -5.19
CA PRO A 104 -10.29 -20.08 -3.97
C PRO A 104 -9.40 -21.28 -3.64
N GLY A 105 -9.39 -21.68 -2.36
CA GLY A 105 -8.61 -22.83 -1.87
C GLY A 105 -7.19 -22.51 -1.39
N HIS A 106 -6.75 -21.26 -1.52
CA HIS A 106 -5.45 -20.80 -1.05
C HIS A 106 -5.56 -20.07 0.29
N THR A 107 -4.57 -20.26 1.15
CA THR A 107 -4.41 -19.48 2.39
C THR A 107 -3.37 -18.39 2.18
N ILE A 108 -3.74 -17.15 2.48
CA ILE A 108 -2.86 -15.98 2.36
C ILE A 108 -2.64 -15.41 3.75
N VAL A 109 -1.37 -15.16 4.08
CA VAL A 109 -0.96 -14.57 5.35
C VAL A 109 -0.40 -13.18 5.08
N THR A 110 -0.78 -12.22 5.91
CA THR A 110 -0.27 -10.85 5.88
C THR A 110 0.02 -10.34 7.29
N VAL A 111 0.80 -9.28 7.40
CA VAL A 111 1.23 -8.70 8.68
C VAL A 111 0.54 -7.36 8.90
N LEU A 112 -0.06 -7.19 10.08
CA LEU A 112 -0.56 -5.90 10.56
C LEU A 112 0.53 -5.26 11.43
N CYS A 113 1.21 -4.26 10.90
CA CYS A 113 2.42 -3.68 11.47
C CYS A 113 2.14 -2.85 12.74
N ASP A 114 1.06 -2.09 12.73
CA ASP A 114 0.62 -1.27 13.87
C ASP A 114 -0.89 -0.96 13.86
N GLY A 115 -1.36 -0.43 14.99
CA GLY A 115 -2.74 -0.05 15.22
C GLY A 115 -3.06 1.40 14.82
N GLY A 116 -4.34 1.65 14.52
CA GLY A 116 -4.83 2.93 14.01
C GLY A 116 -4.62 4.13 14.94
N GLN A 117 -4.41 3.90 16.24
CA GLN A 117 -4.16 4.95 17.24
C GLN A 117 -2.94 5.82 16.91
N ARG A 118 -1.95 5.27 16.21
CA ARG A 118 -0.75 6.01 15.80
C ARG A 118 -1.00 6.97 14.63
N HIS A 119 -2.13 6.84 13.94
CA HIS A 119 -2.45 7.61 12.73
C HIS A 119 -3.72 8.46 12.86
N LEU A 120 -4.16 8.76 14.09
CA LEU A 120 -5.37 9.55 14.37
C LEU A 120 -5.33 10.97 13.79
N SER A 121 -4.15 11.57 13.62
CA SER A 121 -4.01 12.93 13.12
C SER A 121 -3.98 13.04 11.59
N LYS A 122 -3.80 11.91 10.88
CA LYS A 122 -3.68 11.88 9.40
C LYS A 122 -4.57 10.80 8.78
N PHE A 123 -4.10 9.56 8.69
CA PHE A 123 -4.77 8.46 8.00
C PHE A 123 -6.18 8.16 8.52
N HIS A 124 -6.43 8.36 9.82
CA HIS A 124 -7.75 8.24 10.45
C HIS A 124 -8.46 9.58 10.69
N ASN A 125 -7.89 10.68 10.23
CA ASN A 125 -8.47 12.00 10.38
C ASN A 125 -9.29 12.38 9.14
N ARG A 126 -10.62 12.51 9.29
CA ARG A 126 -11.52 12.86 8.19
C ARG A 126 -11.17 14.19 7.50
N ALA A 127 -10.91 15.24 8.27
CA ALA A 127 -10.60 16.56 7.71
C ALA A 127 -9.26 16.55 6.93
N TYR A 128 -8.29 15.77 7.40
CA TYR A 128 -7.04 15.56 6.67
C TYR A 128 -7.28 14.82 5.35
N LEU A 129 -8.05 13.73 5.37
CA LEU A 129 -8.37 12.97 4.17
C LEU A 129 -9.14 13.80 3.14
N GLU A 130 -10.11 14.61 3.59
CA GLU A 130 -10.85 15.56 2.73
C GLU A 130 -9.89 16.55 2.04
N LYS A 131 -8.92 17.11 2.78
CA LYS A 131 -7.90 18.00 2.22
C LYS A 131 -7.02 17.31 1.16
N MET A 132 -6.80 16.00 1.30
CA MET A 132 -6.00 15.20 0.36
C MET A 132 -6.84 14.57 -0.76
N ASN A 133 -8.14 14.88 -0.84
CA ASN A 133 -9.10 14.27 -1.78
C ASN A 133 -9.21 12.73 -1.66
N LEU A 134 -9.11 12.22 -0.42
CA LEU A 134 -9.12 10.79 -0.08
C LEU A 134 -10.28 10.43 0.87
N SER A 135 -11.41 11.13 0.76
CA SER A 135 -12.58 10.86 1.59
C SER A 135 -13.14 9.47 1.30
N PRO A 136 -13.26 8.58 2.32
CA PRO A 136 -13.81 7.25 2.12
C PRO A 136 -15.29 7.33 1.69
N LYS A 137 -15.64 6.50 0.73
CA LYS A 137 -16.99 6.35 0.17
C LYS A 137 -17.84 5.36 0.96
N GLY A 138 -17.23 4.55 1.82
CA GLY A 138 -17.95 3.60 2.66
C GLY A 138 -18.48 2.41 1.88
N CYS A 139 -17.65 1.83 1.01
CA CYS A 139 -18.04 0.71 0.18
C CYS A 139 -18.36 -0.54 1.01
N GLU A 140 -19.52 -1.15 0.79
CA GLU A 140 -19.91 -2.41 1.46
C GLU A 140 -19.12 -3.62 0.96
N SER A 141 -18.69 -3.59 -0.31
CA SER A 141 -17.88 -4.62 -0.93
C SER A 141 -16.39 -4.24 -1.02
N LEU A 142 -15.56 -5.22 -1.35
CA LEU A 142 -14.12 -5.06 -1.59
C LEU A 142 -13.77 -4.59 -3.01
N ASP A 143 -14.74 -4.11 -3.79
CA ASP A 143 -14.57 -3.74 -5.21
C ASP A 143 -13.77 -2.45 -5.41
N PHE A 144 -13.50 -1.70 -4.32
CA PHE A 144 -12.62 -0.53 -4.33
C PHE A 144 -11.14 -0.88 -4.55
N VAL A 145 -10.76 -2.15 -4.40
CA VAL A 145 -9.43 -2.65 -4.77
C VAL A 145 -9.46 -3.07 -6.23
N HIS A 146 -8.46 -2.69 -7.02
CA HIS A 146 -8.38 -3.03 -8.45
C HIS A 146 -7.11 -3.80 -8.80
#